data_AF-A0A2V7ELJ2-F1
#
_entry.id   AF-A0A2V7ELJ2-F1
#
_cell.length_a   1.000
_cell.length_b   1.000
_cell.length_c   1.000
_cell.angle_alpha   90.00
_cell.angle_beta   90.00
_cell.angle_gamma   90.00
#
_symmetry.space_group_name_H-M   'P 1'
#
loop_
_entity.id
_entity.type
_entity.pdbx_description
1 polymer ?
#
loop_
_entity_poly.entity_id
_entity_poly.type
_entity_poly.pdbx_seq_one_letter_code
_entity_poly.pdbx_strand_id
1 'polypeptide(L)'
;MNRLRFSSFSLRPEPLVSFAQTSAGIEQPAPCLEALIRADTLHLRCDYPQLGTVSIDGKFLTRFATNSLDRAVLSAVVTVRSPSGDVLYSARDSFVWHPSD
;
A
#
# COMPACT_ATOMS: atom_id res chain seq x y z
N MET A 1 14.96 16.11 4.43
CA MET A 1 13.58 15.58 4.38
C MET A 1 13.62 14.24 3.67
N ASN A 2 13.47 13.14 4.40
CA ASN A 2 13.38 11.81 3.79
C ASN A 2 12.00 11.69 3.15
N ARG A 3 11.93 11.94 1.84
CA ARG A 3 10.70 11.85 1.06
C ARG A 3 10.48 10.37 0.72
N LEU A 4 9.88 9.62 1.63
CA LEU A 4 9.46 8.25 1.31
C LEU A 4 8.31 8.33 0.29
N ARG A 5 8.36 7.47 -0.74
CA ARG A 5 7.29 7.32 -1.73
C ARG A 5 6.70 5.92 -1.57
N PHE A 6 5.39 5.82 -1.56
CA PHE A 6 4.71 4.52 -1.64
C PHE A 6 5.23 3.75 -2.87
N SER A 7 5.62 2.49 -2.68
CA SER A 7 6.11 1.63 -3.76
C SER A 7 5.10 0.53 -4.08
N SER A 8 4.80 -0.32 -3.08
CA SER A 8 4.00 -1.53 -3.26
C SER A 8 3.39 -1.98 -1.94
N PHE A 9 2.52 -2.99 -1.97
CA PHE A 9 2.11 -3.74 -0.78
C PHE A 9 1.97 -5.22 -1.14
N SER A 10 2.27 -6.10 -0.19
CA SER A 10 1.97 -7.53 -0.27
C SER A 10 0.78 -7.85 0.62
N LEU A 11 -0.02 -8.84 0.21
CA LEU A 11 -1.17 -9.32 1.00
C LEU A 11 -0.90 -10.69 1.64
N ARG A 12 0.12 -11.41 1.17
CA ARG A 12 0.50 -12.76 1.62
C ARG A 12 2.03 -12.92 1.68
N PRO A 13 2.58 -13.73 2.61
CA PRO A 13 1.88 -14.44 3.68
C PRO A 13 1.28 -13.50 4.73
N GLU A 14 1.95 -12.40 5.08
CA GLU A 14 1.41 -11.30 5.89
C GLU A 14 1.17 -10.03 5.05
N PRO A 15 0.20 -9.18 5.42
CA PRO A 15 0.01 -7.88 4.80
C PRO A 15 1.15 -6.90 5.17
N LEU A 16 1.88 -6.45 4.15
CA LEU A 16 3.02 -5.53 4.27
C LEU A 16 2.82 -4.37 3.30
N VAL A 17 3.16 -3.15 3.70
CA VAL A 17 3.31 -2.02 2.77
C VAL A 17 4.79 -1.67 2.66
N SER A 18 5.25 -1.41 1.44
CA SER A 18 6.62 -1.01 1.13
C SER A 18 6.68 0.43 0.65
N PHE A 19 7.59 1.20 1.25
CA PHE A 19 7.93 2.55 0.81
C PHE A 19 9.37 2.60 0.33
N ALA A 20 9.60 3.22 -0.82
CA ALA A 20 10.95 3.51 -1.29
C ALA A 20 11.44 4.84 -0.71
N GLN A 21 12.62 4.83 -0.07
CA GLN A 21 13.32 6.07 0.25
C GLN A 21 13.79 6.73 -1.05
N THR A 22 13.29 7.92 -1.40
CA THR A 22 13.64 8.57 -2.68
C THR A 22 15.13 8.85 -2.85
N SER A 23 15.88 8.99 -1.75
CA SER A 23 17.31 9.30 -1.78
C SER A 23 18.20 8.09 -2.05
N ALA A 24 17.75 6.87 -1.71
CA ALA A 24 18.58 5.67 -1.76
C ALA A 24 17.94 4.52 -2.56
N GLY A 25 16.66 4.63 -2.93
CA GLY A 25 15.90 3.56 -3.58
C GLY A 25 15.66 2.34 -2.68
N ILE A 26 16.03 2.41 -1.40
CA ILE A 26 15.86 1.31 -0.45
C ILE A 26 14.37 1.23 -0.09
N GLU A 27 13.77 0.07 -0.38
CA GLU A 27 12.44 -0.26 0.10
C GLU A 27 12.51 -0.63 1.58
N GLN A 28 11.77 0.11 2.38
CA GLN A 28 11.54 -0.22 3.77
C GLN A 28 10.15 -0.84 3.82
N PRO A 29 9.95 -2.09 4.27
CA PRO A 29 8.62 -2.65 4.52
C PRO A 29 8.15 -2.32 5.94
N ALA A 30 6.83 -2.16 6.13
CA ALA A 30 6.20 -2.15 7.45
C ALA A 30 4.99 -3.08 7.49
N PRO A 31 4.79 -3.78 8.62
CA PRO A 31 3.62 -4.60 8.83
C PRO A 31 2.37 -3.75 9.00
N CYS A 32 1.26 -4.25 8.47
CA CYS A 32 -0.04 -3.64 8.70
C CYS A 32 -0.67 -4.26 9.95
N LEU A 33 -0.92 -3.42 10.95
CA LEU A 33 -1.52 -3.82 12.22
C LEU A 33 -3.00 -4.16 12.06
N GLU A 34 -3.68 -3.54 11.09
CA GLU A 34 -5.07 -3.85 10.75
C GLU A 34 -5.15 -4.19 9.27
N ALA A 35 -5.76 -5.34 8.97
CA ALA A 35 -5.97 -5.81 7.61
C ALA A 35 -7.34 -6.48 7.46
N LEU A 36 -8.17 -5.93 6.57
CA LEU A 36 -9.41 -6.54 6.10
C LEU A 36 -9.28 -6.76 4.59
N ILE A 37 -9.30 -8.02 4.17
CA ILE A 37 -9.12 -8.41 2.77
C ILE A 37 -10.33 -9.25 2.34
N ARG A 38 -11.16 -8.68 1.47
CA ARG A 38 -12.33 -9.31 0.84
C ARG A 38 -12.33 -8.98 -0.65
N ALA A 39 -13.12 -9.71 -1.43
CA ALA A 39 -13.19 -9.48 -2.87
C ALA A 39 -13.66 -8.06 -3.24
N ASP A 40 -14.49 -7.43 -2.42
CA ASP A 40 -15.05 -6.09 -2.66
C ASP A 40 -14.39 -5.00 -1.81
N THR A 41 -13.55 -5.38 -0.86
CA THR A 41 -13.02 -4.48 0.18
C THR A 41 -11.59 -4.84 0.53
N LEU A 42 -10.70 -3.86 0.43
CA LEU A 42 -9.37 -3.88 1.00
C LEU A 42 -9.28 -2.71 1.98
N HIS A 43 -8.94 -3.00 3.23
CA HIS A 43 -8.53 -2.00 4.20
C HIS A 43 -7.23 -2.46 4.84
N LEU A 44 -6.18 -1.65 4.73
CA LEU A 44 -4.90 -1.85 5.40
C LEU A 44 -4.59 -0.61 6.22
N ARG A 45 -4.08 -0.81 7.43
CA ARG A 45 -3.49 0.24 8.26
C ARG A 45 -2.13 -0.22 8.76
N CYS A 46 -1.10 0.56 8.43
CA CYS A 46 0.29 0.21 8.69
C CYS A 46 0.97 1.43 9.32
N ASP A 47 1.69 1.20 10.41
CA ASP A 47 2.37 2.28 11.14
C ASP A 47 3.85 2.31 10.76
N TYR A 48 4.29 3.45 10.24
CA TYR A 48 5.68 3.74 9.91
C TYR A 48 6.24 4.72 10.95
N PRO A 49 7.24 4.33 11.76
CA PRO A 49 7.83 5.22 12.75
C PRO A 49 8.32 6.56 12.20
N GLN A 50 8.75 6.60 10.94
CA GLN A 50 9.27 7.81 10.28
C GLN A 50 8.21 8.64 9.53
N LEU A 51 7.03 8.07 9.24
CA LEU A 51 5.99 8.74 8.44
C LEU A 51 4.68 8.99 9.20
N GLY A 52 4.41 8.20 10.23
CA GLY A 52 3.11 8.10 10.88
C GLY A 52 2.32 6.91 10.32
N THR A 53 1.02 7.07 10.12
CA THR A 53 0.11 5.99 9.72
C THR A 53 -0.19 6.05 8.23
N VAL A 54 -0.14 4.89 7.59
CA VAL A 54 -0.50 4.69 6.19
C VAL A 54 -1.78 3.86 6.15
N SER A 55 -2.82 4.37 5.51
CA SER A 55 -4.03 3.60 5.21
C SER A 55 -4.19 3.36 3.71
N ILE A 56 -4.67 2.17 3.36
CA ILE A 56 -4.99 1.79 1.98
C ILE A 56 -6.40 1.24 1.96
N ASP A 57 -7.29 1.99 1.33
CA ASP A 57 -8.73 1.72 1.28
C ASP A 57 -9.18 1.50 -0.16
N GLY A 58 -9.55 0.28 -0.52
CA GLY A 58 -9.79 -0.08 -1.91
C GLY A 58 -10.75 -1.24 -2.14
N LYS A 59 -10.82 -1.64 -3.41
CA LYS A 59 -11.58 -2.81 -3.86
C LYS A 59 -10.88 -3.49 -5.03
N PHE A 60 -10.96 -4.82 -5.07
CA PHE A 60 -10.44 -5.56 -6.22
C PHE A 60 -11.33 -5.32 -7.44
N LEU A 61 -10.71 -5.05 -8.57
CA LEU A 61 -11.38 -4.83 -9.85
C LEU A 61 -11.68 -6.14 -10.57
N THR A 62 -11.04 -7.22 -10.12
CA THR A 62 -11.24 -8.56 -10.66
C THR A 62 -11.28 -9.57 -9.51
N ARG A 63 -11.97 -10.69 -9.73
CA ARG A 63 -12.06 -11.79 -8.76
C ARG A 63 -10.87 -12.76 -8.82
N PHE A 64 -10.00 -12.62 -9.83
CA PHE A 64 -8.96 -13.61 -10.13
C PHE A 64 -7.58 -12.95 -10.12
N ALA A 65 -6.58 -13.64 -9.57
CA ALA A 65 -5.20 -13.25 -9.78
C ALA A 65 -4.88 -13.35 -11.28
N THR A 66 -4.22 -12.34 -11.83
CA THR A 66 -3.81 -12.31 -13.24
C THR A 66 -2.32 -12.03 -13.30
N ASN A 67 -1.64 -12.66 -14.25
CA ASN A 67 -0.25 -12.36 -14.61
C ASN A 67 -0.13 -11.20 -15.61
N SER A 68 -1.26 -10.59 -16.01
CA SER A 68 -1.26 -9.43 -16.88
C SER A 68 -0.79 -8.20 -16.10
N LEU A 69 0.45 -7.80 -16.35
CA LEU A 69 1.10 -6.67 -15.68
C LEU A 69 0.49 -5.31 -16.04
N ASP A 70 -0.27 -5.23 -17.14
CA ASP A 70 -0.90 -3.98 -17.59
C ASP A 70 -2.31 -3.78 -17.04
N ARG A 71 -2.88 -4.80 -16.38
CA ARG A 71 -4.25 -4.75 -15.89
C ARG A 71 -4.31 -4.42 -14.42
N ALA A 72 -4.91 -3.27 -14.10
CA ALA A 72 -5.19 -2.93 -12.71
C ALA A 72 -6.10 -3.99 -12.06
N VAL A 73 -5.65 -4.55 -10.94
CA VAL A 73 -6.36 -5.56 -10.14
C VAL A 73 -7.00 -4.97 -8.90
N LEU A 74 -6.52 -3.81 -8.44
CA LEU A 74 -7.04 -3.08 -7.28
C LEU A 74 -7.14 -1.59 -7.62
N SER A 75 -8.20 -0.93 -7.18
CA SER A 75 -8.25 0.52 -7.05
C SER A 75 -8.39 0.87 -5.57
N ALA A 76 -7.49 1.70 -5.06
CA ALA A 76 -7.49 2.10 -3.66
C ALA A 76 -7.12 3.57 -3.48
N VAL A 77 -7.56 4.15 -2.37
CA VAL A 77 -7.07 5.44 -1.88
C VAL A 77 -5.94 5.14 -0.89
N VAL A 78 -4.77 5.70 -1.15
CA VAL A 78 -3.63 5.67 -0.23
C VAL A 78 -3.64 6.98 0.54
N THR A 79 -3.68 6.90 1.86
CA THR A 79 -3.62 8.06 2.74
C THR A 79 -2.42 7.94 3.68
N VAL A 80 -1.61 8.98 3.75
CA VAL A 80 -0.49 9.09 4.70
C VAL A 80 -0.83 10.18 5.71
N ARG A 81 -0.81 9.81 6.99
CA ARG A 81 -1.01 10.72 8.12
C ARG A 81 0.27 10.83 8.92
N SER A 82 0.65 12.04 9.30
CA SER A 82 1.76 12.27 10.23
C SER A 82 1.46 11.63 11.60
N PRO A 83 2.47 11.49 12.49
CA PRO A 83 2.23 11.09 13.88
C PRO A 83 1.28 12.04 14.65
N SER A 84 1.17 13.31 14.24
CA SER A 84 0.20 14.27 14.79
C SER A 84 -1.23 14.08 14.25
N GLY A 85 -1.43 13.23 13.23
CA GLY A 85 -2.72 12.93 12.61
C GLY A 85 -3.03 13.74 11.34
N ASP A 86 -2.18 14.69 10.98
CA ASP A 86 -2.33 15.54 9.79
C ASP A 86 -2.20 14.72 8.51
N VAL A 87 -3.08 14.95 7.54
CA VAL A 87 -3.01 14.27 6.24
C VAL A 87 -1.89 14.91 5.42
N LEU A 88 -0.83 14.15 5.17
CA LEU A 88 0.31 14.57 4.35
C LEU A 88 0.13 14.24 2.87
N TYR A 89 -0.62 13.18 2.59
CA TYR A 89 -0.93 12.71 1.24
C TYR A 89 -2.25 11.96 1.24
N SER A 90 -3.06 12.15 0.20
CA SER A 90 -4.21 11.30 -0.09
C SER A 90 -4.47 11.32 -1.59
N ALA A 91 -4.41 10.15 -2.23
CA ALA A 91 -4.72 10.01 -3.64
C ALA A 91 -5.31 8.65 -3.94
N ARG A 92 -6.04 8.56 -5.06
CA ARG A 92 -6.52 7.30 -5.61
C ARG A 92 -5.49 6.76 -6.61
N ASP A 93 -5.10 5.53 -6.40
CA ASP A 93 -4.16 4.80 -7.23
C ASP A 93 -4.79 3.50 -7.76
N SER A 94 -4.24 3.01 -8.86
CA SER A 94 -4.56 1.71 -9.46
C SER A 94 -3.33 0.82 -9.41
N PHE A 95 -3.51 -0.41 -8.93
CA PHE A 95 -2.41 -1.33 -8.67
C PHE A 95 -2.52 -2.55 -9.57
N VAL A 96 -1.37 -2.97 -10.09
CA VAL A 96 -1.22 -4.17 -10.91
C VAL A 96 -0.68 -5.31 -10.07
N TRP A 97 -0.99 -6.54 -10.46
CA TRP A 97 -0.48 -7.72 -9.75
C TRP A 97 0.96 -7.98 -10.19
N HIS A 98 1.87 -8.09 -9.22
CA HIS A 98 3.21 -8.62 -9.45
C HIS A 98 3.30 -9.99 -8.76
N PRO A 99 3.48 -11.09 -9.52
CA PRO A 99 3.75 -12.38 -8.90
C PRO A 99 5.08 -12.31 -8.14
N SER A 100 5.15 -12.95 -6.99
CA SER A 100 6.41 -13.25 -6.32
C SER A 100 7.20 -14.22 -7.22
N ASP A 101 8.48 -13.93 -7.47
CA ASP A 101 9.40 -14.90 -8.09
C ASP A 101 9.62 -16.14 -7.19
#